data_AF-A0A7W3T2V1-F1
#
_entry.id   AF-A0A7W3T2V1-F1
#
_cell.length_a   1.000
_cell.length_b   1.000
_cell.length_c   1.000
_cell.angle_alpha   90.00
_cell.angle_beta   90.00
_cell.angle_gamma   90.00
#
_symmetry.space_group_name_H-M   'P 1'
#
loop_
_entity.id
_entity.type
_entity.pdbx_description
1 polymer ?
#
loop_
_entity_poly.entity_id
_entity_poly.type
_entity_poly.pdbx_seq_one_letter_code
_entity_poly.pdbx_strand_id
1 'polypeptide(L)'
;MTTAIDRPRPTEASDTSAPTGVVQVWAASPSAEGGWVTVCASERLMPGRGVAALLPDGSQAAVFRTRAGRLHAIDNRDPFSGAMVLSRGLLGSTADGTPFVASPLLKQRFALTDGRCLDDPDDPGRAVAVLPCRVVPTDGAEEGD
;
A
#
# COMPACT_ATOMS: atom_id res chain seq x y z
N MET A 1 -21.66 -22.62 40.05
CA MET A 1 -21.02 -21.28 40.11
C MET A 1 -20.21 -21.13 38.83
N THR A 2 -20.75 -20.41 37.84
CA THR A 2 -20.10 -20.21 36.52
C THR A 2 -19.48 -18.82 36.51
N THR A 3 -18.16 -18.76 36.42
CA THR A 3 -17.42 -17.50 36.31
C THR A 3 -17.53 -16.98 34.88
N ALA A 4 -18.18 -15.82 34.72
CA ALA A 4 -18.21 -15.12 33.43
C ALA A 4 -16.81 -14.59 33.12
N ILE A 5 -16.29 -14.92 31.93
CA ILE A 5 -15.04 -14.37 31.42
C ILE A 5 -15.35 -12.95 30.90
N ASP A 6 -14.95 -11.95 31.68
CA ASP A 6 -14.97 -10.54 31.28
C ASP A 6 -14.07 -10.37 30.05
N ARG A 7 -14.67 -10.12 28.88
CA ARG A 7 -13.91 -9.76 27.68
C ARG A 7 -13.50 -8.30 27.82
N PRO A 8 -12.19 -7.96 27.80
CA PRO A 8 -11.79 -6.57 27.82
C PRO A 8 -12.40 -5.84 26.61
N ARG A 9 -13.06 -4.70 26.88
CA ARG A 9 -13.51 -3.73 25.88
C ARG A 9 -12.35 -3.42 24.92
N PRO A 10 -12.57 -3.34 23.60
CA PRO A 10 -11.55 -2.83 22.70
C PRO A 10 -11.19 -1.42 23.15
N THR A 11 -9.95 -1.23 23.57
CA THR A 11 -9.37 0.06 23.91
C THR A 11 -9.54 0.96 22.68
N GLU A 12 -10.24 2.09 22.85
CA GLU A 12 -10.38 3.11 21.83
C GLU A 12 -8.98 3.48 21.33
N ALA A 13 -8.70 3.09 20.08
CA ALA A 13 -7.51 3.52 19.39
C ALA A 13 -7.61 5.04 19.28
N SER A 14 -6.70 5.74 19.97
CA SER A 14 -6.60 7.19 19.93
C SER A 14 -6.68 7.66 18.48
N ASP A 15 -7.65 8.53 18.22
CA ASP A 15 -7.96 9.15 16.95
C ASP A 15 -6.78 10.01 16.48
N THR A 16 -5.79 9.36 15.88
CA THR A 16 -4.89 10.05 14.95
C THR A 16 -5.70 10.20 13.68
N SER A 17 -6.49 11.26 13.60
CA SER A 17 -7.34 11.58 12.46
C SER A 17 -6.50 11.46 11.19
N ALA A 18 -6.69 10.35 10.48
CA ALA A 18 -5.99 10.10 9.23
C ALA A 18 -6.46 11.17 8.23
N PRO A 19 -5.60 11.64 7.32
CA PRO A 19 -6.02 12.62 6.34
C PRO A 19 -7.19 12.07 5.52
N THR A 20 -8.38 12.61 5.73
CA THR A 20 -9.60 12.36 4.96
C THR A 20 -9.36 12.84 3.54
N GLY A 21 -9.50 11.97 2.55
CA GLY A 21 -9.13 12.31 1.19
C GLY A 21 -9.09 11.11 0.26
N VAL A 22 -8.61 11.33 -0.96
CA VAL A 22 -8.42 10.26 -1.93
C VAL A 22 -6.93 9.96 -2.12
N VAL A 23 -6.63 8.66 -2.17
CA VAL A 23 -5.31 8.16 -2.46
C VAL A 23 -5.09 8.24 -3.95
N GLN A 24 -4.00 8.91 -4.36
CA GLN A 24 -3.55 8.99 -5.73
C GLN A 24 -2.22 8.29 -5.90
N VAL A 25 -2.05 7.61 -7.03
CA VAL A 25 -0.79 6.99 -7.45
C VAL A 25 -0.39 7.59 -8.80
N TRP A 26 0.89 7.84 -9.00
CA TRP A 26 1.40 8.29 -10.27
C TRP A 26 1.47 7.13 -11.27
N ALA A 27 0.76 7.27 -12.38
CA ALA A 27 0.89 6.39 -13.53
C ALA A 27 1.85 7.04 -14.53
N ALA A 28 3.05 6.48 -14.63
CA ALA A 28 3.97 6.86 -15.70
C ALA A 28 3.45 6.33 -17.03
N SER A 29 3.45 7.18 -18.07
CA SER A 29 3.13 6.75 -19.43
C SER A 29 4.41 6.77 -20.28
N PRO A 30 4.69 5.73 -21.08
CA PRO A 30 5.87 5.73 -21.96
C PRO A 30 5.73 6.71 -23.15
N SER A 31 4.50 7.08 -23.51
CA SER A 31 4.20 7.87 -24.72
C SER A 31 3.54 9.22 -24.44
N ALA A 32 3.33 9.59 -23.18
CA ALA A 32 2.66 10.83 -22.76
C ALA A 32 3.21 11.30 -21.40
N GLU A 33 2.91 12.53 -20.99
CA GLU A 33 3.14 12.94 -19.61
C GLU A 33 2.32 12.06 -18.66
N GLY A 34 2.98 11.47 -17.67
CA GLY A 34 2.32 10.69 -16.63
C GLY A 34 1.29 11.51 -15.86
N GLY A 35 0.43 10.84 -15.10
CA GLY A 35 -0.65 11.50 -14.38
C GLY A 35 -0.93 10.89 -13.02
N TRP A 36 -1.52 11.69 -12.14
CA TRP A 36 -2.05 11.21 -10.87
C TRP A 36 -3.39 10.51 -11.10
N VAL A 37 -3.48 9.26 -10.66
CA VAL A 37 -4.67 8.42 -10.79
C VAL A 37 -5.27 8.20 -9.41
N THR A 38 -6.54 8.55 -9.26
CA THR A 38 -7.30 8.29 -8.03
C THR A 38 -7.57 6.80 -7.89
N VAL A 39 -7.13 6.20 -6.77
CA VAL A 39 -7.23 4.76 -6.51
C VAL A 39 -8.43 4.45 -5.61
N CYS A 40 -8.47 5.05 -4.42
CA CYS A 40 -9.53 4.81 -3.44
C CYS A 40 -9.58 5.94 -2.40
N ALA A 41 -10.68 6.00 -1.65
CA ALA A 41 -10.75 6.83 -0.45
C ALA A 41 -9.75 6.34 0.61
N SER A 42 -9.11 7.27 1.31
CA SER A 42 -8.00 7.00 2.24
C SER A 42 -8.42 6.09 3.41
N GLU A 43 -9.70 6.11 3.76
CA GLU A 43 -10.38 5.35 4.80
C GLU A 43 -10.63 3.90 4.39
N ARG A 44 -10.73 3.61 3.08
CA ARG A 44 -10.81 2.23 2.57
C ARG A 44 -9.46 1.51 2.66
N LEU A 45 -8.37 2.26 2.76
CA LEU A 45 -7.02 1.71 2.86
C LEU A 45 -6.68 1.40 4.32
N MET A 46 -7.15 0.23 4.78
CA MET A 46 -6.88 -0.28 6.13
C MET A 46 -5.37 -0.47 6.37
N PRO A 47 -4.83 0.03 7.51
CA PRO A 47 -3.43 -0.21 7.85
C PRO A 47 -3.08 -1.70 7.86
N GLY A 48 -1.97 -2.06 7.22
CA GLY A 48 -1.51 -3.46 7.12
C GLY A 48 -2.10 -4.26 5.96
N ARG A 49 -3.10 -3.72 5.25
CA ARG A 49 -3.70 -4.39 4.07
C ARG A 49 -3.38 -3.60 2.81
N GLY A 50 -2.99 -4.32 1.76
CA GLY A 50 -2.82 -3.73 0.44
C GLY A 50 -4.12 -3.71 -0.35
N VAL A 51 -4.18 -2.78 -1.31
CA VAL A 51 -5.22 -2.68 -2.33
C VAL A 51 -4.55 -2.69 -3.69
N ALA A 52 -5.09 -3.47 -4.62
CA ALA A 52 -4.69 -3.42 -6.03
C ALA A 52 -5.45 -2.30 -6.75
N ALA A 53 -4.74 -1.54 -7.56
CA ALA A 53 -5.28 -0.48 -8.40
C ALA A 53 -4.91 -0.75 -9.85
N LEU A 54 -5.89 -0.71 -10.76
CA LEU A 54 -5.64 -0.76 -12.20
C LEU A 54 -5.33 0.67 -12.69
N LEU A 55 -4.18 0.84 -13.34
CA LEU A 55 -3.76 2.11 -13.92
C LEU A 55 -4.21 2.22 -15.39
N PRO A 56 -4.30 3.44 -15.96
CA PRO A 56 -4.82 3.66 -17.32
C PRO A 56 -4.02 2.96 -18.43
N ASP A 57 -2.73 2.71 -18.20
CA ASP A 57 -1.84 1.99 -19.11
C ASP A 57 -2.01 0.46 -19.04
N GLY A 58 -2.92 -0.04 -18.20
CA GLY A 58 -3.16 -1.46 -17.96
C GLY A 58 -2.23 -2.10 -16.93
N SER A 59 -1.25 -1.34 -16.40
CA SER A 59 -0.42 -1.79 -15.29
C SER A 59 -1.22 -1.79 -13.98
N GLN A 60 -0.69 -2.46 -12.95
CA GLN A 60 -1.35 -2.51 -11.65
C GLN A 60 -0.41 -2.03 -10.55
N ALA A 61 -0.92 -1.17 -9.67
CA ALA A 61 -0.23 -0.75 -8.47
C ALA A 61 -0.78 -1.52 -7.25
N ALA A 62 0.11 -1.92 -6.35
CA ALA A 62 -0.22 -2.34 -5.00
C ALA A 62 0.03 -1.19 -4.04
N VAL A 63 -1.04 -0.70 -3.41
CA VAL A 63 -1.02 0.44 -2.50
C VAL A 63 -1.20 -0.04 -1.08
N PHE A 64 -0.38 0.47 -0.17
CA PHE A 64 -0.34 0.06 1.22
C PHE A 64 -0.35 1.25 2.16
N ARG A 65 -1.06 1.11 3.28
CA ARG A 65 -0.89 1.96 4.45
C ARG A 65 -0.20 1.16 5.54
N THR A 66 0.95 1.61 6.02
CA THR A 66 1.64 0.98 7.15
C THR A 66 0.90 1.27 8.45
N ARG A 67 1.20 0.52 9.52
CA ARG A 67 0.60 0.78 10.85
C ARG A 67 1.00 2.15 11.42
N ALA A 68 2.12 2.69 10.98
CA ALA A 68 2.58 4.05 11.28
C ALA A 68 1.89 5.14 10.44
N GLY A 69 0.88 4.78 9.63
CA GLY A 69 0.10 5.71 8.82
C GLY A 69 0.73 6.11 7.48
N ARG A 70 1.99 5.74 7.22
CA ARG A 70 2.70 6.04 5.97
C ARG A 70 2.12 5.27 4.79
N LEU A 71 1.98 5.96 3.66
CA LEU A 71 1.48 5.43 2.40
C LEU A 71 2.66 4.98 1.52
N HIS A 72 2.52 3.84 0.87
CA HIS A 72 3.47 3.32 -0.10
C HIS A 72 2.72 2.73 -1.30
N ALA A 73 3.29 2.86 -2.49
CA ALA A 73 2.78 2.21 -3.69
C ALA A 73 3.94 1.56 -4.46
N ILE A 74 3.72 0.35 -4.93
CA ILE A 74 4.66 -0.41 -5.76
C ILE A 74 3.90 -1.07 -6.92
N ASP A 75 4.62 -1.64 -7.89
CA ASP A 75 4.01 -2.53 -8.87
C ASP A 75 3.34 -3.72 -8.15
N ASN A 76 2.14 -4.11 -8.59
CA ASN A 76 1.42 -5.27 -8.04
C ASN A 76 2.02 -6.60 -8.54
N ARG A 77 2.85 -6.56 -9.58
CA ARG A 77 3.51 -7.73 -10.15
C ARG A 77 4.67 -8.22 -9.29
N ASP A 78 4.58 -9.48 -8.87
CA ASP A 78 5.69 -10.19 -8.25
C ASP A 78 6.75 -10.55 -9.31
N PRO A 79 8.02 -10.09 -9.20
CA PRO A 79 9.06 -10.30 -10.20
C PRO A 79 9.56 -11.75 -10.26
N PHE A 80 9.26 -12.59 -9.27
CA PHE A 80 9.62 -14.00 -9.28
C PHE A 80 8.58 -14.85 -10.00
N SER A 81 7.29 -14.62 -9.71
CA SER A 81 6.19 -15.41 -10.28
C SER A 81 5.57 -14.77 -11.54
N GLY A 82 5.77 -13.47 -11.74
CA GLY A 82 5.12 -12.68 -12.77
C GLY A 82 3.64 -12.36 -12.50
N ALA A 83 3.10 -12.74 -11.34
CA ALA A 83 1.69 -12.64 -11.00
C ALA A 83 1.35 -11.31 -10.30
N MET A 84 0.12 -10.80 -10.51
CA MET A 84 -0.40 -9.55 -9.93
C MET A 84 -0.93 -9.77 -8.50
N VAL A 85 -0.04 -10.06 -7.55
CA VAL A 85 -0.42 -10.57 -6.22
C VAL A 85 0.16 -9.80 -5.03
N LEU A 86 1.06 -8.84 -5.24
CA LEU A 86 1.79 -8.20 -4.13
C LEU A 86 0.87 -7.42 -3.18
N SER A 87 -0.21 -6.82 -3.67
CA SER A 87 -1.27 -6.19 -2.85
C SER A 87 -1.87 -7.11 -1.78
N ARG A 88 -1.79 -8.43 -1.95
CA ARG A 88 -2.28 -9.43 -0.99
C ARG A 88 -1.19 -9.92 -0.04
N GLY A 89 0.03 -9.40 -0.19
CA GLY A 89 1.19 -9.75 0.62
C GLY A 89 1.05 -9.29 2.06
N LEU A 90 1.86 -9.89 2.93
CA LEU A 90 1.88 -9.55 4.35
C LEU A 90 2.87 -8.40 4.57
N LEU A 91 2.41 -7.32 5.19
CA LEU A 91 3.31 -6.26 5.62
C LEU A 91 4.10 -6.64 6.86
N GLY A 92 5.36 -6.25 6.90
CA GLY A 92 6.23 -6.36 8.05
C GLY A 92 7.23 -5.20 8.09
N SER A 93 8.10 -5.24 9.10
CA SER A 93 9.23 -4.33 9.23
C SER A 93 10.46 -5.13 9.56
N THR A 94 11.61 -4.75 9.01
CA THR A 94 12.91 -5.31 9.41
C THR A 94 13.32 -4.81 10.79
N ALA A 95 14.41 -5.37 11.35
CA ALA A 95 14.93 -4.94 12.66
C ALA A 95 15.36 -3.47 12.68
N ASP A 96 15.84 -2.95 11.54
CA ASP A 96 16.18 -1.55 11.30
C ASP A 96 14.96 -0.66 10.98
N GLY A 97 13.76 -1.23 10.92
CA GLY A 97 12.51 -0.49 10.74
C GLY A 97 12.08 -0.27 9.29
N THR A 98 12.78 -0.85 8.31
CA THR A 98 12.40 -0.77 6.89
C THR A 98 11.09 -1.53 6.66
N PRO A 99 10.01 -0.87 6.18
CA PRO A 99 8.75 -1.54 5.90
C PRO A 99 8.87 -2.39 4.63
N PHE A 100 8.34 -3.61 4.65
CA PHE A 100 8.36 -4.52 3.52
C PHE A 100 7.01 -5.21 3.32
N VAL A 101 6.79 -5.75 2.13
CA VAL A 101 5.71 -6.68 1.81
C VAL A 101 6.28 -8.05 1.43
N ALA A 102 5.78 -9.12 2.04
CA ALA A 102 6.13 -10.48 1.67
C ALA A 102 5.17 -11.00 0.59
N SER A 103 5.68 -11.48 -0.55
CA SER A 103 4.88 -12.07 -1.62
C SER A 103 4.02 -13.22 -1.08
N PRO A 104 2.71 -13.28 -1.40
CA PRO A 104 1.85 -14.38 -0.98
C PRO A 104 2.32 -15.75 -1.48
N LEU A 105 2.93 -15.78 -2.67
CA LEU A 105 3.26 -17.02 -3.38
C LEU A 105 4.59 -17.59 -2.90
N LEU A 106 5.67 -16.82 -3.09
CA LEU A 106 7.03 -17.32 -2.92
C LEU A 106 7.75 -16.71 -1.69
N LYS A 107 7.04 -15.88 -0.92
CA LYS A 107 7.48 -15.31 0.38
C LYS A 107 8.67 -14.36 0.34
N GLN A 108 9.18 -13.99 -0.85
CA GLN A 108 10.18 -12.94 -0.96
C GLN A 108 9.64 -11.63 -0.41
N ARG A 109 10.52 -10.90 0.27
CA ARG A 109 10.22 -9.64 0.93
C ARG A 109 10.73 -8.50 0.07
N PHE A 110 9.84 -7.57 -0.26
CA PHE A 110 10.17 -6.38 -1.03
C PHE A 110 10.04 -5.15 -0.15
N ALA A 111 11.09 -4.34 -0.07
CA ALA A 111 11.05 -3.09 0.67
C ALA A 111 10.09 -2.11 -0.01
N LEU A 112 9.20 -1.50 0.79
CA LEU A 112 8.20 -0.55 0.29
C LEU A 112 8.78 0.86 0.02
N THR A 113 10.02 1.10 0.43
CA THR A 113 10.71 2.40 0.30
C THR A 113 11.43 2.54 -1.03
N ASP A 114 12.13 1.50 -1.46
CA ASP A 114 13.02 1.51 -2.63
C ASP A 114 12.74 0.34 -3.59
N GLY A 115 11.83 -0.58 -3.22
CA GLY A 115 11.42 -1.70 -4.07
C GLY A 115 12.40 -2.86 -4.10
N ARG A 116 13.53 -2.80 -3.41
CA ARG A 116 14.54 -3.87 -3.46
C ARG A 116 14.02 -5.17 -2.85
N CYS A 117 14.42 -6.29 -3.44
CA CYS A 117 14.23 -7.59 -2.81
C CYS A 117 15.18 -7.70 -1.62
N LEU A 118 14.66 -7.96 -0.43
CA LEU A 118 15.45 -8.12 0.79
C LEU A 118 16.12 -9.50 0.87
N ASP A 119 15.59 -10.48 0.15
CA ASP A 119 16.09 -11.86 0.13
C ASP A 119 17.10 -12.12 -1.00
N ASP A 120 17.15 -11.22 -1.98
CA ASP A 120 18.11 -11.23 -3.09
C ASP A 120 18.50 -9.79 -3.46
N PRO A 121 19.31 -9.11 -2.62
CA PRO A 121 19.57 -7.67 -2.75
C PRO A 121 20.51 -7.33 -3.92
N ASP A 122 21.24 -8.31 -4.45
CA ASP A 122 22.25 -8.11 -5.50
C ASP A 122 21.68 -8.26 -6.92
N ASP A 123 20.44 -8.74 -7.08
CA ASP A 123 19.75 -8.84 -8.37
C ASP A 123 18.71 -7.70 -8.55
N PRO A 124 19.06 -6.60 -9.24
CA PRO A 124 18.13 -5.50 -9.51
C PRO A 124 16.95 -5.93 -10.40
N GLY A 125 17.07 -7.03 -11.16
CA GLY A 125 15.98 -7.60 -11.93
C GLY A 125 14.87 -8.21 -11.08
N ARG A 126 15.11 -8.38 -9.77
CA ARG A 126 14.13 -8.83 -8.77
C ARG A 126 13.55 -7.70 -7.94
N ALA A 127 13.91 -6.45 -8.19
CA ALA A 127 13.26 -5.31 -7.56
C ALA A 127 11.85 -5.08 -8.12
N VAL A 128 10.98 -4.48 -7.31
CA VAL A 128 9.66 -3.99 -7.72
C VAL A 128 9.73 -2.48 -7.93
N ALA A 129 9.04 -1.95 -8.94
CA ALA A 129 9.00 -0.52 -9.14
C ALA A 129 8.24 0.16 -7.99
N VAL A 130 8.80 1.23 -7.43
CA VAL A 130 8.12 2.08 -6.45
C VAL A 130 7.44 3.23 -7.18
N LEU A 131 6.15 3.41 -6.91
CA LEU A 131 5.32 4.42 -7.55
C LEU A 131 5.09 5.59 -6.59
N PRO A 132 5.26 6.85 -7.03
CA PRO A 132 4.86 8.00 -6.25
C PRO A 132 3.38 7.90 -5.85
N CYS A 133 3.08 8.14 -4.59
CA CYS A 133 1.71 8.12 -4.08
C CYS A 133 1.49 9.26 -3.08
N ARG A 134 0.26 9.75 -3.02
CA ARG A 134 -0.14 10.84 -2.12
C ARG A 134 -1.59 10.69 -1.69
N VAL A 135 -1.95 11.34 -0.60
CA VAL A 135 -3.35 11.59 -0.25
C VAL A 135 -3.63 13.05 -0.61
N VAL A 136 -4.68 13.29 -1.39
CA VAL A 136 -5.19 14.64 -1.62
C VAL A 136 -6.51 14.79 -0.85
N PRO A 137 -6.73 15.89 -0.13
CA PRO A 137 -8.03 16.17 0.46
C PRO A 137 -9.10 16.11 -0.64
N THR A 138 -10.21 15.45 -0.35
CA THR A 138 -11.45 15.75 -1.07
C THR A 138 -11.90 17.07 -0.51
N ASP A 139 -11.52 18.18 -1.16
CA ASP A 139 -12.20 19.44 -0.91
C ASP A 139 -13.70 19.16 -1.05
N GLY A 140 -14.46 19.53 -0.02
CA GLY A 140 -15.91 19.39 -0.03
C GLY A 140 -16.41 19.95 -1.35
N ALA A 141 -17.29 19.19 -2.01
CA ALA A 141 -17.98 19.65 -3.20
C ALA A 141 -18.38 21.12 -2.99
N GLU A 142 -18.01 21.98 -3.93
CA GLU A 142 -18.66 23.28 -4.04
C GLU A 142 -20.16 22.99 -4.14
N GLU A 143 -20.88 23.20 -3.03
CA GLU A 143 -22.33 23.30 -3.01
C GLU A 143 -22.65 24.65 -3.65
N GLY A 144 -22.66 24.64 -4.98
CA GLY A 144 -22.98 25.77 -5.84
C GLY A 144 -24.43 25.70 -6.29
N ASP A 145 -25.17 26.71 -5.83
CA ASP A 145 -26.47 27.26 -6.27
C ASP A 145 -27.77 26.51 -5.95
#